data_AF-A0A496R642-F1
#
_entry.id   AF-A0A496R642-F1
#
_cell.length_a   1.000
_cell.length_b   1.000
_cell.length_c   1.000
_cell.angle_alpha   90.00
_cell.angle_beta   90.00
_cell.angle_gamma   90.00
#
_symmetry.space_group_name_H-M   'P 1'
#
loop_
_entity.id
_entity.type
_entity.pdbx_description
1 polymer ?
#
loop_
_entity_poly.entity_id
_entity_poly.type
_entity_poly.pdbx_seq_one_letter_code
_entity_poly.pdbx_strand_id
1 'polypeptide(L)' 'MSVMSIRINDDKRKTLKVIASIEGKSMGSIVSELIEDYISENKQKIRELSERENLNDIMKMSKEAFREWDNDEDEVYNKL' A
#
# COMPACT_ATOMS: atom_id res chain seq x y z
N MET A 1 1.11 12.47 8.35
CA MET A 1 1.04 11.20 7.61
C MET A 1 1.82 11.37 6.34
N SER A 2 2.61 10.36 5.93
CA SER A 2 3.21 10.34 4.59
C SER A 2 2.11 10.13 3.55
N VAL A 3 2.27 10.68 2.36
CA VAL A 3 1.35 10.48 1.22
C VAL A 3 1.96 9.43 0.30
N MET A 4 1.15 8.46 -0.12
CA MET A 4 1.52 7.44 -1.09
C MET A 4 0.64 7.59 -2.33
N SER A 5 1.28 7.66 -3.50
CA SER A 5 0.60 7.63 -4.79
C SER A 5 0.63 6.19 -5.34
N ILE A 6 -0.53 5.67 -5.74
CA ILE A 6 -0.64 4.31 -6.29
C ILE A 6 -1.18 4.40 -7.72
N ARG A 7 -0.49 3.77 -8.68
CA ARG A 7 -0.98 3.64 -10.05
C ARG A 7 -1.98 2.48 -10.13
N ILE A 8 -3.19 2.78 -10.59
CA ILE A 8 -4.24 1.79 -10.85
C ILE A 8 -4.90 2.06 -12.19
N ASN A 9 -5.46 1.02 -12.80
CA ASN A 9 -6.23 1.15 -14.05
C ASN A 9 -7.40 2.13 -13.87
N ASP A 10 -7.68 2.93 -14.90
CA ASP A 10 -8.71 3.98 -14.84
C ASP A 10 -10.11 3.43 -14.53
N ASP A 11 -10.46 2.27 -15.07
CA ASP A 11 -11.75 1.60 -14.82
C ASP A 11 -11.91 1.21 -13.35
N LYS A 12 -10.83 0.72 -12.71
CA LYS A 12 -10.81 0.40 -11.28
C LYS A 12 -10.95 1.67 -10.45
N ARG A 13 -10.24 2.73 -10.82
CA ARG A 13 -10.32 4.04 -10.16
C ARG A 13 -11.74 4.62 -10.21
N LYS A 14 -12.38 4.58 -11.38
CA LYS A 14 -13.76 5.05 -11.57
C LYS A 14 -14.74 4.22 -10.74
N THR A 15 -14.63 2.91 -10.78
CA THR A 15 -15.47 2.00 -9.98
C THR A 15 -15.33 2.28 -8.48
N LEU A 16 -14.10 2.43 -7.98
CA LEU A 16 -13.86 2.77 -6.57
C LEU A 16 -14.46 4.12 -6.18
N LYS A 17 -14.42 5.14 -7.06
CA LYS A 17 -15.08 6.43 -6.80
C LYS A 17 -16.58 6.30 -6.65
N VAL A 18 -17.22 5.47 -7.49
CA VAL A 18 -18.66 5.21 -7.39
C VAL A 18 -18.99 4.52 -6.06
N ILE A 19 -18.23 3.48 -5.69
CA ILE A 19 -18.39 2.78 -4.42
C ILE A 19 -18.23 3.75 -3.24
N ALA A 20 -17.16 4.56 -3.24
CA ALA A 20 -16.90 5.57 -2.23
C ALA A 20 -18.07 6.55 -2.06
N SER A 21 -18.64 6.99 -3.18
CA SER A 21 -19.81 7.88 -3.17
C SER A 21 -21.06 7.20 -2.59
N ILE A 22 -21.28 5.92 -2.87
CA ILE A 22 -22.43 5.17 -2.36
C ILE A 22 -22.28 4.92 -0.85
N GLU A 23 -21.08 4.59 -0.40
CA GLU A 23 -20.79 4.30 1.02
C GLU A 23 -20.58 5.54 1.88
N GLY A 24 -20.55 6.75 1.28
CA GLY A 24 -20.23 7.98 1.99
C GLY A 24 -18.78 8.03 2.50
N LYS A 25 -17.89 7.27 1.87
CA LYS A 25 -16.47 7.15 2.23
C LYS A 25 -15.59 7.97 1.28
N SER A 26 -14.40 8.31 1.76
CA SER A 26 -13.35 8.84 0.88
C SER A 26 -12.61 7.69 0.18
N MET A 27 -12.00 7.96 -0.97
CA MET A 27 -11.08 7.01 -1.63
C MET A 27 -9.96 6.56 -0.69
N GLY A 28 -9.41 7.49 0.11
CA GLY A 28 -8.37 7.17 1.08
C GLY A 28 -8.86 6.21 2.15
N SER A 29 -10.08 6.42 2.67
CA SER A 29 -10.68 5.56 3.71
C SER A 29 -10.85 4.13 3.22
N ILE A 30 -11.36 3.92 1.99
CA ILE A 30 -11.49 2.58 1.41
C ILE A 30 -10.13 1.90 1.30
N VAL A 31 -9.13 2.61 0.77
CA VAL A 31 -7.78 2.04 0.60
C VAL A 31 -7.13 1.75 1.95
N SER A 32 -7.30 2.62 2.95
CA SER A 32 -6.80 2.40 4.31
C SER A 32 -7.44 1.18 4.97
N GLU A 33 -8.76 1.01 4.86
CA GLU A 33 -9.46 -0.18 5.37
C GLU A 33 -8.91 -1.46 4.72
N LEU A 34 -8.77 -1.48 3.39
CA LEU A 34 -8.19 -2.63 2.67
C LEU A 34 -6.75 -2.94 3.08
N ILE A 35 -5.93 -1.91 3.34
CA ILE A 35 -4.55 -2.08 3.82
C ILE A 35 -4.55 -2.70 5.22
N GLU A 36 -5.37 -2.19 6.13
CA GLU A 36 -5.45 -2.71 7.51
C GLU A 36 -5.92 -4.17 7.54
N ASP A 37 -6.95 -4.50 6.75
CA ASP A 37 -7.45 -5.88 6.64
C ASP A 37 -6.36 -6.81 6.11
N TYR A 38 -5.68 -6.41 5.03
CA TYR A 38 -4.59 -7.20 4.45
C TYR A 38 -3.42 -7.38 5.42
N ILE A 39 -3.06 -6.35 6.19
CA ILE A 39 -2.03 -6.45 7.24
C ILE A 39 -2.47 -7.42 8.34
N SER A 40 -3.72 -7.30 8.80
CA SER A 40 -4.29 -8.13 9.86
C SER A 40 -4.25 -9.62 9.49
N GLU A 41 -4.72 -9.96 8.29
CA GLU A 41 -4.73 -11.33 7.76
C GLU A 41 -3.32 -11.94 7.66
N ASN A 42 -2.32 -11.13 7.35
CA ASN A 42 -0.95 -11.61 7.15
C ASN A 42 -0.06 -11.46 8.39
N LYS A 43 -0.57 -10.86 9.48
CA LYS A 43 0.19 -10.65 10.72
C LYS A 43 0.67 -11.95 11.35
N GLN A 44 -0.13 -13.01 11.25
CA GLN A 44 0.27 -14.34 11.72
C GLN A 44 1.44 -14.90 10.89
N LYS A 45 1.38 -14.80 9.55
CA LYS A 45 2.46 -15.25 8.66
C LYS A 45 3.76 -14.49 8.94
N ILE A 46 3.66 -13.17 9.18
CA ILE A 46 4.81 -12.34 9.54
C ILE A 46 5.44 -12.81 10.86
N ARG A 47 4.63 -13.13 11.87
CA ARG A 47 5.12 -13.67 13.15
C ARG A 47 5.83 -15.00 12.98
N GLU A 48 5.23 -15.93 12.23
CA GLU A 48 5.81 -17.26 11.98
C GLU A 48 7.15 -17.17 11.20
N LEU A 49 7.25 -16.26 10.23
CA LEU A 49 8.50 -16.01 9.50
C LEU A 49 9.54 -15.31 10.38
N SER A 50 9.12 -14.35 11.20
CA SER A 50 9.97 -13.64 12.16
C SER A 50 10.58 -14.52 13.25
N GLU A 51 9.95 -15.64 13.59
CA GLU A 51 10.47 -16.61 14.55
C GLU A 51 11.45 -17.60 13.89
N ARG A 52 11.33 -17.80 12.57
CA ARG A 52 12.18 -18.71 11.77
C ARG A 52 13.39 -18.03 11.15
N GLU A 53 13.28 -16.76 10.80
CA GLU A 53 14.33 -15.94 10.20
C GLU A 53 14.50 -14.64 10.97
N ASN A 54 15.70 -14.08 10.98
CA ASN A 54 15.99 -12.81 11.64
C ASN A 54 15.16 -11.70 10.96
N LEU A 55 14.25 -11.04 11.68
CA LEU A 55 13.36 -9.96 11.16
C LEU A 55 14.06 -8.94 10.25
N ASN A 56 15.32 -8.65 10.54
CA ASN A 56 16.16 -7.74 9.77
C ASN A 56 16.37 -8.19 8.31
N ASP A 57 16.40 -9.49 8.05
CA ASP A 57 16.61 -10.05 6.71
C ASP A 57 15.32 -9.97 5.88
N ILE A 58 14.15 -10.20 6.49
CA ILE A 58 12.83 -9.99 5.85
C ILE A 58 12.65 -8.50 5.47
N MET A 59 13.00 -7.58 6.38
CA MET A 59 12.95 -6.15 6.09
C MET A 59 13.93 -5.75 4.97
N LYS A 60 15.13 -6.34 4.92
CA LYS A 60 16.08 -6.10 3.82
C LYS A 60 15.57 -6.63 2.48
N MET A 61 14.94 -7.81 2.44
CA MET A 61 14.35 -8.36 1.22
C MET A 61 13.20 -7.49 0.71
N SER A 62 12.37 -6.96 1.61
CA SER A 62 11.30 -6.03 1.23
C SER A 62 11.84 -4.77 0.54
N LYS A 63 13.05 -4.33 0.92
CA LYS A 63 13.72 -3.15 0.37
C LYS A 63 14.00 -3.25 -1.14
N GLU A 64 14.27 -4.45 -1.65
CA GLU A 64 14.38 -4.67 -3.10
C GLU A 64 13.02 -4.65 -3.80
N ALA A 65 11.97 -5.18 -3.18
CA ALA A 65 10.60 -5.10 -3.72
C ALA A 65 10.06 -3.65 -3.76
N PHE A 66 10.55 -2.78 -2.86
CA PHE A 66 10.21 -1.36 -2.85
C PHE A 66 10.98 -0.52 -3.87
N ARG A 67 11.99 -1.05 -4.59
CA ARG A 67 12.68 -0.30 -5.65
C ARG A 67 11.74 0.12 -6.78
N GLU A 68 10.69 -0.64 -7.07
CA GLU A 68 9.68 -0.25 -8.07
C GLU A 68 8.83 0.96 -7.63
N TRP A 69 8.81 1.25 -6.33
CA TRP A 69 8.11 2.37 -5.72
C TRP A 69 9.03 3.59 -5.54
N ASP A 70 10.34 3.37 -5.52
CA ASP A 70 11.39 4.40 -5.48
C ASP A 70 11.76 4.79 -6.92
N ASN A 71 10.76 5.26 -7.69
CA ASN A 71 10.99 5.79 -9.02
C ASN A 71 11.30 7.29 -8.89
N ASP A 72 12.44 7.71 -9.43
CA ASP A 72 12.87 9.11 -9.58
C ASP A 72 11.80 10.02 -10.27
N GLU A 73 10.75 9.43 -10.86
CA GLU A 73 9.59 10.14 -11.42
C GLU A 73 8.71 10.85 -10.37
N ASP A 74 8.68 10.40 -9.10
CA ASP A 74 7.89 11.04 -8.05
C ASP A 74 8.49 12.39 -7.61
N GLU A 75 9.76 12.67 -7.92
CA GLU A 75 10.38 13.98 -7.68
C GLU A 75 9.81 15.09 -8.58
N VAL A 76 9.27 14.74 -9.75
CA VAL A 76 8.73 15.72 -10.71
C VAL A 76 7.46 16.38 -10.18
N TYR A 77 6.66 15.66 -9.38
CA TYR A 77 5.43 16.18 -8.79
C TYR A 77 5.65 16.88 -7.43
N ASN A 78 6.81 16.72 -6.81
CA ASN A 78 7.15 17.41 -5.55
C ASN A 78 7.43 18.93 -5.71
N LYS A 79 7.39 19.45 -6.95
CA LYS A 79 7.62 20.88 -7.26
C LYS A 79 6.38 21.63 -7.78
N LEU A 80 5.19 21.04 -7.70
CA LEU A 80 3.90 21.69 -8.02
C LEU A 80 3.17 22.12 -6.75
#